data_AF-A0A7X3HIL8-F1
#
_entry.id   AF-A0A7X3HIL8-F1
#
_cell.length_a   1.000
_cell.length_b   1.000
_cell.length_c   1.000
_cell.angle_alpha   90.00
_cell.angle_beta   90.00
_cell.angle_gamma   90.00
#
_symmetry.space_group_name_H-M   'P 1'
#
loop_
_entity.id
_entity.type
_entity.pdbx_description
1 polymer ?
#
loop_
_entity_poly.entity_id
_entity_poly.type
_entity_poly.pdbx_seq_one_letter_code
_entity_poly.pdbx_strand_id
1 'polypeptide(L)'
;MQQEEWRVEGYRGMDAYVLVTSHRDAVAGSVGDTQTWGYEVRVGQEGADPADAGDTEILSSGAHVFATRHAAEVAAFAAAYAWIDKLLGDAR
;
A
#
# COMPACT_ATOMS: atom_id res chain seq x y z
N MET A 1 -10.53 2.37 -17.02
CA MET A 1 -10.56 3.08 -15.72
C MET A 1 -10.24 2.05 -14.66
N GLN A 2 -8.95 1.81 -14.39
CA GLN A 2 -8.52 0.85 -13.37
C GLN A 2 -8.65 1.58 -12.04
N GLN A 3 -9.76 1.38 -11.33
CA GLN A 3 -10.06 2.16 -10.14
C GLN A 3 -8.99 1.92 -9.08
N GLU A 4 -8.30 3.00 -8.74
CA GLU A 4 -7.40 3.15 -7.61
C GLU A 4 -8.26 3.12 -6.34
N GLU A 5 -8.70 1.92 -5.99
CA GLU A 5 -9.63 1.68 -4.88
C GLU A 5 -8.83 1.27 -3.64
N TRP A 6 -8.97 2.06 -2.59
CA TRP A 6 -8.40 1.75 -1.28
C TRP A 6 -9.07 0.49 -0.73
N ARG A 7 -8.27 -0.57 -0.52
CA ARG A 7 -8.70 -1.76 0.20
C ARG A 7 -8.42 -1.57 1.68
N VAL A 8 -9.43 -1.76 2.51
CA VAL A 8 -9.30 -1.63 3.96
C VAL A 8 -9.46 -3.00 4.58
N GLU A 9 -8.57 -3.36 5.49
CA GLU A 9 -8.70 -4.56 6.30
C GLU A 9 -8.31 -4.30 7.76
N GLY A 10 -9.23 -4.63 8.66
CA GLY A 10 -9.01 -4.55 10.10
C GLY A 10 -8.10 -5.67 10.60
N TYR A 11 -7.00 -5.31 11.26
CA TYR A 11 -6.05 -6.24 11.86
C TYR A 11 -5.67 -5.78 13.28
N ARG A 12 -5.96 -6.62 14.29
CA ARG A 12 -5.66 -6.38 15.71
C ARG A 12 -6.17 -5.02 16.27
N GLY A 13 -7.32 -4.54 15.80
CA GLY A 13 -7.92 -3.27 16.25
C GLY A 13 -7.34 -2.02 15.57
N MET A 14 -6.57 -2.20 14.49
CA MET A 14 -6.14 -1.15 13.59
C MET A 14 -6.65 -1.45 12.18
N ASP A 15 -6.83 -0.43 11.36
CA ASP A 15 -7.20 -0.59 9.95
C ASP A 15 -5.96 -0.42 9.05
N ALA A 16 -5.76 -1.40 8.18
CA ALA A 16 -4.75 -1.38 7.11
C ALA A 16 -5.41 -0.93 5.81
N TYR A 17 -5.09 0.27 5.36
CA TYR A 17 -5.54 0.84 4.10
C TYR A 17 -4.49 0.62 3.02
N VAL A 18 -4.80 -0.14 2.00
CA VAL A 18 -3.91 -0.51 0.91
C VAL A 18 -4.41 0.08 -0.39
N LEU A 19 -3.58 0.87 -1.05
CA LEU A 19 -3.79 1.36 -2.40
C LEU A 19 -2.74 0.77 -3.33
N VAL A 20 -3.19 0.11 -4.39
CA VAL A 20 -2.30 -0.44 -5.41
C VAL A 20 -2.46 0.38 -6.69
N THR A 21 -1.38 1.03 -7.11
CA THR A 21 -1.34 1.90 -8.29
C THR A 21 -0.50 1.26 -9.38
N SER A 22 -0.96 1.35 -10.62
CA SER A 22 -0.14 0.94 -11.76
C SER A 22 0.72 2.10 -12.23
N HIS A 23 2.03 1.95 -12.19
CA HIS A 23 2.96 2.87 -12.81
C HIS A 23 3.26 2.38 -14.22
N ARG A 24 2.65 3.02 -15.22
CA ARG A 24 3.04 2.84 -16.61
C ARG A 24 4.07 3.92 -16.93
N ASP A 25 5.34 3.57 -16.81
CA ASP A 25 6.41 4.48 -17.20
C ASP A 25 6.44 4.53 -18.73
N ALA A 26 5.77 5.53 -19.31
CA ALA A 26 5.93 5.86 -20.71
C ALA A 26 7.29 6.55 -20.89
N VAL A 27 8.39 5.80 -20.77
CA VAL A 27 9.70 6.28 -21.23
C VAL A 27 9.55 6.53 -22.73
N ALA A 28 9.54 7.80 -23.14
CA ALA A 28 9.52 8.19 -24.54
C ALA A 28 10.71 7.55 -25.28
N GLY A 29 10.46 6.43 -25.96
CA GLY A 29 11.45 5.70 -26.74
C GLY A 29 11.66 4.22 -26.40
N SER A 30 11.06 3.67 -25.32
CA SER A 30 11.11 2.22 -25.07
C SER A 30 9.87 1.52 -25.59
N VAL A 31 10.06 0.64 -26.58
CA VAL A 31 9.03 -0.28 -27.10
C VAL A 31 8.85 -1.41 -26.09
N GLY A 32 8.17 -1.09 -24.99
CA GLY A 32 7.88 -2.04 -23.94
C GLY A 32 6.91 -1.43 -22.96
N ASP A 33 5.61 -1.65 -23.17
CA ASP A 33 4.54 -1.39 -22.21
C ASP A 33 4.71 -2.31 -20.98
N THR A 34 5.80 -2.14 -20.23
CA THR A 34 6.00 -2.87 -18.98
C THR A 34 5.22 -2.15 -17.92
N GLN A 35 3.96 -2.54 -17.77
CA GLN A 35 3.11 -2.04 -16.70
C GLN A 35 3.65 -2.59 -15.38
N THR A 36 4.16 -1.68 -14.55
CA THR A 36 4.60 -1.99 -13.20
C THR A 36 3.56 -1.56 -12.19
N TRP A 37 3.62 -2.14 -11.00
CA TRP A 37 2.68 -1.88 -9.92
C TRP A 37 3.44 -1.45 -8.68
N GLY A 38 3.01 -0.35 -8.08
CA GLY A 38 3.43 0.08 -6.76
C GLY A 38 2.30 -0.10 -5.76
N TYR A 39 2.61 0.10 -4.49
CA TYR A 39 1.59 0.17 -3.46
C TYR A 39 1.86 1.31 -2.50
N GLU A 40 0.78 1.80 -1.89
CA GLU A 40 0.79 2.65 -0.72
C GLU A 40 -0.06 1.98 0.35
N VAL A 41 0.47 1.91 1.56
CA VAL A 41 -0.18 1.38 2.74
C VAL A 41 -0.28 2.54 3.72
N ARG A 42 -1.45 2.69 4.33
CA ARG A 42 -1.64 3.58 5.48
C ARG A 42 -2.17 2.73 6.62
N VAL A 43 -1.59 2.87 7.80
CA VAL A 43 -2.05 2.19 9.01
C VAL A 43 -2.55 3.24 9.99
N GLY A 44 -3.77 3.05 10.49
CA GLY A 44 -4.40 3.95 11.45
C GLY A 44 -5.26 3.21 12.47
N GLN A 45 -5.77 3.95 13.45
CA GLN A 45 -6.81 3.43 14.34
C GLN A 45 -8.06 3.06 13.54
N GLU A 46 -8.83 2.09 14.06
CA GLU A 46 -10.09 1.66 13.46
C GLU A 46 -11.02 2.86 13.18
N GLY A 47 -11.46 3.01 11.94
CA GLY A 47 -12.31 4.12 11.51
C GLY A 47 -11.60 5.46 11.29
N ALA A 48 -10.27 5.51 11.32
CA ALA A 48 -9.52 6.69 10.95
C ALA A 48 -9.72 7.01 9.46
N ASP A 49 -9.73 8.31 9.11
CA ASP A 49 -9.79 8.71 7.71
C ASP A 49 -8.46 8.42 7.03
N PRO A 50 -8.40 7.55 5.99
CA PRO A 50 -7.15 7.28 5.29
C PRO A 50 -6.62 8.51 4.55
N ALA A 51 -7.46 9.52 4.32
CA ALA A 51 -7.07 10.81 3.74
C ALA A 51 -6.36 11.72 4.75
N ASP A 52 -6.52 11.48 6.06
CA ASP A 52 -5.85 12.24 7.11
C ASP A 52 -4.49 11.59 7.42
N ALA A 53 -3.46 12.11 6.74
CA ALA A 53 -2.07 11.68 6.90
C ALA A 53 -1.44 12.09 8.25
N GLY A 54 -2.18 12.82 9.11
CA GLY A 54 -1.65 13.36 10.35
C GLY A 54 -1.44 12.31 11.44
N ASP A 55 -2.31 11.30 11.48
CA ASP A 55 -2.30 10.24 12.50
C ASP A 55 -2.03 8.84 11.91
N THR A 56 -1.91 8.75 10.58
CA THR A 56 -1.69 7.47 9.88
C THR A 56 -0.25 7.34 9.39
N GLU A 57 0.39 6.23 9.70
CA GLU A 57 1.72 5.94 9.16
C GLU A 57 1.61 5.47 7.71
N ILE A 58 2.33 6.15 6.82
CA ILE A 58 2.31 5.90 5.38
C ILE A 58 3.55 5.11 4.99
N LEU A 59 3.34 3.95 4.39
CA LEU A 59 4.38 3.09 3.82
C LEU A 59 4.13 2.98 2.31
N SER A 60 5.09 3.36 1.49
CA SER A 60 5.02 3.15 0.05
C SER A 60 6.03 2.11 -0.40
N SER A 61 5.75 1.43 -1.52
CA SER A 61 6.70 0.50 -2.12
C SER A 61 7.98 1.20 -2.60
N GLY A 62 7.95 2.53 -2.76
CA GLY A 62 9.12 3.34 -3.14
C GLY A 62 9.68 2.90 -4.49
N ALA A 63 10.95 2.47 -4.50
CA ALA A 63 11.60 1.94 -5.69
C ALA A 63 11.26 0.46 -5.99
N HIS A 64 10.58 -0.24 -5.07
CA HIS A 64 10.14 -1.60 -5.30
C HIS A 64 8.88 -1.59 -6.16
N VAL A 65 9.00 -2.17 -7.34
CA VAL A 65 7.93 -2.29 -8.33
C VAL A 65 7.63 -3.75 -8.59
N PHE A 66 6.35 -4.06 -8.76
CA PHE A 66 5.85 -5.41 -8.97
C PHE A 66 5.38 -5.61 -10.40
N ALA A 67 5.56 -6.82 -10.93
CA ALA A 67 5.12 -7.18 -12.28
C ALA A 67 3.59 -7.33 -12.38
N THR A 68 2.88 -7.57 -11.27
CA THR A 68 1.43 -7.77 -11.25
C THR A 68 0.78 -7.03 -10.09
N ARG A 69 -0.50 -6.62 -10.27
CA ARG A 69 -1.31 -5.99 -9.22
C ARG A 69 -1.40 -6.86 -7.97
N HIS A 70 -1.61 -8.16 -8.16
CA HIS A 70 -1.78 -9.09 -7.04
C HIS A 70 -0.50 -9.23 -6.21
N ALA A 71 0.68 -9.25 -6.85
CA ALA A 71 1.94 -9.27 -6.11
C ALA A 71 2.15 -7.98 -5.28
N ALA A 72 1.80 -6.81 -5.84
CA ALA A 72 1.83 -5.56 -5.10
C ALA A 72 0.83 -5.56 -3.93
N GLU A 73 -0.39 -6.07 -4.14
CA GLU A 73 -1.42 -6.18 -3.10
C GLU A 73 -0.96 -7.08 -1.94
N VAL A 74 -0.43 -8.27 -2.23
CA VAL A 74 0.07 -9.20 -1.21
C VAL A 74 1.25 -8.60 -0.43
N ALA A 75 2.18 -7.94 -1.12
CA ALA A 75 3.31 -7.28 -0.48
C ALA A 75 2.87 -6.09 0.39
N ALA A 76 1.87 -5.33 -0.06
CA ALA A 76 1.30 -4.21 0.69
C ALA A 76 0.65 -4.68 1.99
N PHE A 77 -0.21 -5.70 1.94
CA PHE A 77 -0.82 -6.27 3.14
C PHE A 77 0.21 -6.86 4.09
N ALA A 78 1.19 -7.61 3.56
CA ALA A 78 2.27 -8.14 4.38
C ALA A 78 3.07 -7.04 5.10
N ALA A 79 3.38 -5.94 4.40
CA ALA A 79 4.04 -4.78 5.00
C ALA A 79 3.15 -4.10 6.06
N ALA A 80 1.85 -3.98 5.79
CA ALA A 80 0.87 -3.42 6.72
C ALA A 80 0.81 -4.22 8.03
N TYR A 81 0.67 -5.55 7.96
CA TYR A 81 0.60 -6.38 9.17
C TYR A 81 1.91 -6.37 9.94
N ALA A 82 3.06 -6.40 9.25
CA ALA A 82 4.35 -6.31 9.91
C ALA A 82 4.53 -4.96 10.64
N TRP A 83 3.99 -3.88 10.05
CA TRP A 83 3.99 -2.57 10.69
C TRP A 83 3.07 -2.51 11.91
N ILE A 84 1.84 -3.02 11.78
CA ILE A 84 0.88 -3.12 12.89
C ILE A 84 1.47 -3.97 14.03
N ASP A 85 2.09 -5.11 13.71
CA ASP A 85 2.73 -5.97 14.70
C ASP A 85 3.89 -5.24 15.39
N LYS A 86 4.67 -4.45 14.66
CA LYS A 86 5.72 -3.60 15.25
C LYS A 86 5.14 -2.51 16.17
N LEU A 87 4.11 -1.79 15.73
CA LEU A 87 3.43 -0.77 16.55
C LEU A 87 2.86 -1.35 17.84
N LEU A 88 2.22 -2.51 17.76
CA LEU A 88 1.64 -3.20 18.92
C LEU A 88 2.69 -3.91 19.78
N GLY A 89 3.78 -4.37 19.17
CA GLY A 89 4.87 -5.09 19.83
C GLY A 89 5.86 -4.19 20.55
N ASP A 90 6.09 -2.97 20.04
CA ASP A 90 6.91 -1.94 20.69
C ASP A 90 6.18 -1.28 21.88
N ALA A 91 4.85 -1.36 21.92
CA ALA A 91 4.00 -0.82 22.98
C ALA A 91 4.04 -1.62 24.32
N ARG A 92 5.04 -2.47 24.57
CA ARG A 92 5.09 -3.37 25.73
C ARG A 92 6.33 -3.20 26.61
#